data_AF-A0A2A5A7Y5-F1
#
_entry.id   AF-A0A2A5A7Y5-F1
#
_cell.length_a   1.000
_cell.length_b   1.000
_cell.length_c   1.000
_cell.angle_alpha   90.00
_cell.angle_beta   90.00
_cell.angle_gamma   90.00
#
_symmetry.space_group_name_H-M   'P 1'
#
loop_
_entity.id
_entity.type
_entity.pdbx_description
1 polymer ?
#
loop_
_entity_poly.entity_id
_entity_poly.type
_entity_poly.pdbx_seq_one_letter_code
_entity_poly.pdbx_strand_id
1 'polypeptide(L)'
;MWLVTICLLALMTTTAYRPLLDSTIATADPAMVLLAWLALIDRMPRIFVAMTIIGLLRIWFGIAEIPDTFVPLLAVIVSVRLLRQYLDPYHPLKRFQILIPALLVGVILQWILLTGGLVGATELVLWSLLLSVVIAGLLLPILDLMTPLLRSARYPL
;
A
#
# COMPACT_ATOMS: atom_id res chain seq x y z
N MET A 1 16.47 11.83 -6.82
CA MET A 1 15.31 12.65 -6.42
C MET A 1 14.06 11.80 -6.16
N TRP A 2 13.62 10.94 -7.10
CA TRP A 2 12.42 10.10 -6.95
C TRP A 2 12.37 9.19 -5.71
N LEU A 3 13.48 8.51 -5.40
CA LEU A 3 13.60 7.64 -4.22
C LEU A 3 13.45 8.46 -2.92
N VAL A 4 13.97 9.69 -2.90
CA VAL A 4 13.79 10.64 -1.80
C VAL A 4 12.34 11.07 -1.69
N THR A 5 11.64 11.31 -2.80
CA THR A 5 10.21 11.64 -2.80
C THR A 5 9.36 10.50 -2.25
N ILE A 6 9.68 9.24 -2.60
CA ILE A 6 9.00 8.06 -2.05
C ILE A 6 9.30 7.88 -0.57
N CYS A 7 10.56 8.05 -0.16
CA CYS A 7 10.92 8.02 1.25
C CYS A 7 10.17 9.11 2.02
N LEU A 8 10.12 10.34 1.51
CA LEU A 8 9.41 11.45 2.15
C LEU A 8 7.91 11.20 2.22
N LEU A 9 7.29 10.73 1.13
CA LEU A 9 5.87 10.36 1.11
C LEU A 9 5.60 9.26 2.13
N ALA A 10 6.37 8.16 2.10
CA ALA A 10 6.23 7.06 3.04
C ALA A 10 6.43 7.51 4.49
N LEU A 11 7.41 8.39 4.75
CA LEU A 11 7.72 8.89 6.09
C LEU A 11 6.64 9.86 6.59
N MET A 12 6.13 10.76 5.75
CA MET A 12 5.02 11.65 6.12
C MET A 12 3.71 10.88 6.32
N THR A 13 3.41 9.89 5.47
CA THR A 13 2.19 9.11 5.60
C THR A 13 2.18 8.22 6.84
N THR A 14 3.32 7.58 7.12
CA THR A 14 3.40 6.66 8.25
C THR A 14 3.48 7.41 9.58
N THR A 15 4.14 8.57 9.63
CA THR A 15 4.14 9.41 10.84
C THR A 15 2.76 9.97 11.16
N ALA A 16 1.98 10.38 10.14
CA ALA A 16 0.61 10.86 10.33
C ALA A 16 -0.35 9.78 10.87
N TYR A 17 -0.09 8.50 10.55
CA TYR A 17 -0.93 7.37 10.96
C TYR A 17 -0.33 6.53 12.10
N ARG A 18 0.77 7.00 12.72
CA ARG A 18 1.46 6.31 13.82
C ARG A 18 0.52 5.79 14.94
N PRO A 19 -0.50 6.54 15.43
CA PRO A 19 -1.38 6.05 16.48
C PRO A 19 -2.21 4.83 16.07
N LEU A 20 -2.48 4.66 14.76
CA LEU A 20 -3.25 3.55 14.21
C LEU A 20 -2.35 2.35 13.90
N LEU A 21 -1.06 2.58 13.64
CA LEU A 21 -0.07 1.53 13.38
C LEU A 21 0.47 0.88 14.65
N ASP A 22 0.48 1.62 15.76
CA ASP A 22 0.86 1.14 17.10
C ASP A 22 -0.27 0.28 17.74
N SER A 23 -1.51 0.45 17.26
CA SER A 23 -2.62 -0.42 17.63
C SER A 23 -2.53 -1.72 16.85
N THR A 24 -2.80 -2.86 17.50
CA THR A 24 -2.84 -4.23 16.94
C THR A 24 -3.88 -4.44 15.83
N ILE A 25 -4.37 -3.37 15.22
CA ILE A 25 -5.44 -3.33 14.23
C ILE A 25 -4.80 -3.35 12.85
N ALA A 26 -5.10 -4.39 12.07
CA ALA A 26 -4.72 -4.42 10.66
C ALA A 26 -5.49 -3.33 9.90
N THR A 27 -4.77 -2.33 9.39
CA THR A 27 -5.34 -1.23 8.61
C THR A 27 -4.57 -1.02 7.31
N ALA A 28 -5.30 -0.67 6.25
CA ALA A 28 -4.71 -0.23 5.00
C ALA A 28 -4.22 1.21 5.18
N ASP A 29 -3.01 1.35 5.72
CA ASP A 29 -2.38 2.65 5.90
C ASP A 29 -2.04 3.29 4.55
N PRO A 30 -1.79 4.61 4.51
CA PRO A 30 -1.47 5.27 3.25
C PRO A 30 -0.14 4.80 2.63
N ALA A 31 0.76 4.18 3.41
CA ALA A 31 1.99 3.58 2.89
C ALA A 31 1.71 2.31 2.05
N MET A 32 0.76 1.47 2.47
CA MET A 32 0.26 0.37 1.66
C MET A 32 -0.44 0.86 0.39
N VAL A 33 -1.22 1.94 0.48
CA VAL A 33 -1.84 2.57 -0.71
C VAL A 33 -0.80 3.10 -1.69
N LEU A 34 0.24 3.77 -1.18
CA LEU A 34 1.38 4.21 -1.98
C LEU A 34 2.08 3.02 -2.67
N LEU A 35 2.35 1.94 -1.94
CA LEU A 35 2.98 0.74 -2.47
C LEU A 35 2.11 0.09 -3.55
N ALA A 36 0.80 0.00 -3.32
CA ALA A 36 -0.14 -0.57 -4.27
C ALA A 36 -0.22 0.27 -5.55
N TRP A 37 -0.19 1.61 -5.43
CA TRP A 37 -0.14 2.52 -6.57
C TRP A 37 1.18 2.40 -7.36
N LEU A 38 2.32 2.31 -6.65
CA LEU A 38 3.63 2.04 -7.28
C LEU A 38 3.62 0.68 -8.00
N ALA A 39 3.00 -0.34 -7.42
CA ALA A 39 2.83 -1.65 -8.06
C ALA A 39 1.99 -1.58 -9.34
N LEU A 40 1.03 -0.64 -9.41
CA LEU A 40 0.19 -0.43 -10.57
C LEU A 40 0.96 0.23 -11.73
N ILE A 41 1.84 1.19 -11.47
CA ILE A 41 2.43 2.06 -12.50
C ILE A 41 3.91 1.76 -12.81
N ASP A 42 4.68 1.26 -11.84
CA ASP A 42 6.15 1.20 -11.93
C ASP A 42 6.72 -0.20 -12.23
N ARG A 43 8.05 -0.33 -12.30
CA ARG A 43 8.81 -1.57 -12.55
C ARG A 43 9.14 -2.33 -11.26
N MET A 44 9.22 -3.66 -11.36
CA MET A 44 9.45 -4.56 -10.22
C MET A 44 10.65 -4.17 -9.33
N PRO A 45 11.85 -3.85 -9.86
CA PRO A 45 13.00 -3.52 -9.01
C PRO A 45 12.76 -2.31 -8.10
N ARG A 46 12.00 -1.33 -8.59
CA ARG A 46 11.70 -0.10 -7.86
C ARG A 46 10.64 -0.31 -6.79
N ILE A 47 9.66 -1.15 -7.08
CA ILE A 47 8.61 -1.53 -6.11
C ILE A 47 9.24 -2.29 -4.95
N PHE A 48 10.19 -3.18 -5.20
CA PHE A 48 10.91 -3.88 -4.13
C PHE A 48 11.70 -2.91 -3.24
N VAL A 49 12.36 -1.90 -3.81
CA VAL A 49 13.05 -0.87 -3.01
C VAL A 49 12.06 -0.11 -2.13
N ALA A 50 10.93 0.34 -2.70
CA ALA A 50 9.89 1.02 -1.94
C ALA A 50 9.29 0.13 -0.84
N MET A 51 9.05 -1.15 -1.13
CA MET A 51 8.59 -2.15 -0.17
C MET A 51 9.57 -2.28 1.00
N THR A 52 10.87 -2.39 0.73
CA THR A 52 11.90 -2.50 1.77
C THR A 52 11.91 -1.26 2.66
N ILE A 53 11.81 -0.07 2.08
CA ILE A 53 11.77 1.19 2.85
C ILE A 53 10.53 1.26 3.74
N ILE A 54 9.35 0.95 3.17
CA ILE A 54 8.09 0.94 3.91
C ILE A 54 8.12 -0.11 5.02
N GLY A 55 8.65 -1.31 4.75
CA GLY A 55 8.78 -2.39 5.72
C GLY A 55 9.71 -2.03 6.89
N LEU A 56 10.91 -1.52 6.59
CA LEU A 56 11.84 -1.06 7.63
C LEU A 56 11.23 0.05 8.50
N LEU A 57 10.49 0.96 7.86
CA LEU A 57 9.85 2.07 8.53
C LEU A 57 8.68 1.59 9.42
N ARG A 58 7.89 0.62 8.97
CA ARG A 58 6.83 -0.02 9.79
C ARG A 58 7.39 -0.78 11.00
N ILE A 59 8.52 -1.47 10.84
CA ILE A 59 9.22 -2.13 11.95
C ILE A 59 9.68 -1.09 12.99
N TRP A 60 10.23 0.04 12.52
CA TRP A 60 10.64 1.14 13.39
C TRP A 60 9.47 1.76 14.19
N PHE A 61 8.26 1.72 13.65
CA PHE A 61 7.07 2.34 14.25
C PHE A 61 6.19 1.41 15.10
N GLY A 62 6.51 0.12 15.24
CA GLY A 62 5.85 -0.74 16.24
C GLY A 62 5.41 -2.14 15.78
N ILE A 63 5.49 -2.47 14.48
CA ILE A 63 5.22 -3.85 14.04
C ILE A 63 6.45 -4.71 14.31
N ALA A 64 6.39 -5.54 15.36
CA ALA A 64 7.57 -6.20 15.92
C ALA A 64 8.18 -7.28 15.01
N GLU A 65 7.37 -7.98 14.22
CA GLU A 65 7.85 -9.12 13.42
C GLU A 65 8.01 -8.81 11.93
N ILE A 66 9.12 -9.29 11.38
CA ILE A 66 9.44 -9.26 9.94
C ILE A 66 8.31 -9.89 9.09
N PRO A 67 7.79 -11.10 9.39
CA PRO A 67 6.71 -11.69 8.61
C PRO A 67 5.45 -10.83 8.60
N ASP A 68 5.04 -10.29 9.75
CA ASP A 68 3.82 -9.46 9.91
C ASP A 68 3.88 -8.18 9.10
N THR A 69 5.10 -7.69 8.83
CA THR A 69 5.31 -6.49 8.04
C THR A 69 5.42 -6.80 6.55
N PHE A 70 6.28 -7.75 6.16
CA PHE A 70 6.65 -7.95 4.76
C PHE A 70 5.67 -8.84 3.98
N VAL A 71 5.06 -9.83 4.61
CA VAL A 71 4.12 -10.75 3.93
C VAL A 71 2.89 -9.99 3.42
N PRO A 72 2.25 -9.09 4.20
CA PRO A 72 1.15 -8.27 3.70
C PRO A 72 1.55 -7.36 2.54
N LEU A 73 2.72 -6.72 2.63
CA LEU A 73 3.22 -5.82 1.57
C LEU A 73 3.48 -6.57 0.26
N LEU A 74 4.09 -7.76 0.34
CA LEU A 74 4.28 -8.65 -0.81
C LEU A 74 2.94 -9.08 -1.41
N ALA A 75 1.97 -9.44 -0.57
CA ALA A 75 0.65 -9.86 -1.04
C ALA A 75 -0.10 -8.75 -1.77
N VAL A 76 0.02 -7.50 -1.32
CA VAL A 76 -0.51 -6.33 -2.05
C VAL A 76 0.15 -6.23 -3.43
N ILE A 77 1.48 -6.30 -3.51
CA ILE A 77 2.20 -6.20 -4.78
C ILE A 77 1.74 -7.29 -5.76
N VAL A 78 1.71 -8.55 -5.30
CA VAL A 78 1.27 -9.69 -6.12
C VAL A 78 -0.17 -9.52 -6.57
N SER A 79 -1.08 -9.11 -5.66
CA SER A 79 -2.49 -8.90 -5.96
C SER A 79 -2.71 -7.81 -7.00
N VAL A 80 -2.06 -6.65 -6.85
CA VAL A 80 -2.11 -5.56 -7.85
C VAL A 80 -1.63 -6.05 -9.21
N ARG A 81 -0.53 -6.82 -9.25
CA ARG A 81 0.05 -7.32 -10.50
C ARG A 81 -0.84 -8.32 -11.22
N LEU A 82 -1.44 -9.25 -10.48
CA LEU A 82 -2.38 -10.21 -11.04
C LEU A 82 -3.62 -9.50 -11.59
N LEU A 83 -4.24 -8.63 -10.80
CA LEU A 83 -5.45 -7.91 -11.20
C LEU A 83 -5.21 -6.97 -12.39
N ARG A 84 -4.02 -6.36 -12.47
CA ARG A 84 -3.60 -5.56 -13.62
C ARG A 84 -3.51 -6.35 -14.93
N GLN A 85 -3.31 -7.67 -14.89
CA GLN A 85 -3.32 -8.49 -16.12
C GLN A 85 -4.73 -8.62 -16.72
N TYR A 86 -5.76 -8.54 -15.88
CA TYR A 86 -7.16 -8.71 -16.28
C TYR A 86 -7.90 -7.38 -16.47
N LEU A 87 -7.47 -6.32 -15.78
CA LEU A 87 -8.13 -5.02 -15.77
C LEU A 87 -7.22 -3.93 -16.30
N ASP A 88 -7.76 -3.10 -17.18
CA ASP A 88 -7.05 -1.99 -17.78
C ASP A 88 -6.72 -0.90 -16.73
N PRO A 89 -5.43 -0.64 -16.44
CA PRO A 89 -5.02 0.33 -15.42
C PRO A 89 -5.12 1.79 -15.88
N TYR A 90 -5.55 2.10 -17.11
CA TYR A 90 -5.63 3.50 -17.58
C TYR A 90 -6.92 4.21 -17.19
N HIS A 91 -7.99 3.47 -16.86
CA HIS A 91 -9.25 4.06 -16.41
C HIS A 91 -9.29 4.24 -14.88
N PRO A 92 -9.68 5.42 -14.37
CA PRO A 92 -9.66 5.71 -12.94
C PRO A 92 -10.53 4.74 -12.13
N LEU A 93 -11.74 4.43 -12.60
CA LEU A 93 -12.64 3.48 -11.92
C LEU A 93 -12.07 2.05 -11.88
N LYS A 94 -11.38 1.61 -12.95
CA LYS A 94 -10.74 0.29 -13.00
C LYS A 94 -9.53 0.21 -12.08
N ARG A 95 -8.83 1.32 -11.83
CA ARG A 95 -7.76 1.38 -10.82
C ARG A 95 -8.28 1.10 -9.42
N PHE A 96 -9.42 1.68 -9.05
CA PHE A 96 -10.06 1.38 -7.77
C PHE A 96 -10.42 -0.10 -7.65
N GLN A 97 -10.94 -0.69 -8.74
CA GLN A 97 -11.25 -2.13 -8.79
C GLN A 97 -10.01 -3.03 -8.69
N ILE A 98 -8.80 -2.51 -8.92
CA ILE A 98 -7.54 -3.23 -8.70
C ILE A 98 -7.02 -2.98 -7.28
N LEU A 99 -6.98 -1.71 -6.88
CA LEU A 99 -6.38 -1.25 -5.63
C LEU A 99 -7.15 -1.74 -4.40
N ILE A 100 -8.48 -1.59 -4.39
CA ILE A 100 -9.33 -1.97 -3.25
C ILE A 100 -9.16 -3.46 -2.90
N PRO A 101 -9.35 -4.42 -3.82
CA PRO A 101 -9.17 -5.82 -3.48
C PRO A 101 -7.71 -6.16 -3.15
N ALA A 102 -6.72 -5.54 -3.78
CA ALA A 102 -5.33 -5.79 -3.42
C ALA A 102 -4.98 -5.32 -1.99
N LEU A 103 -5.49 -4.15 -1.59
CA LEU A 103 -5.33 -3.64 -0.23
C LEU A 103 -6.05 -4.54 0.78
N LEU A 104 -7.24 -5.02 0.44
CA LEU A 104 -8.02 -5.93 1.28
C LEU A 104 -7.28 -7.25 1.53
N VAL A 105 -6.64 -7.83 0.50
CA VAL A 105 -5.78 -9.01 0.67
C VAL A 105 -4.63 -8.72 1.64
N GLY A 106 -3.98 -7.56 1.50
CA GLY A 106 -2.93 -7.13 2.42
C GLY A 106 -3.42 -7.02 3.87
N VAL A 107 -4.56 -6.36 4.10
CA VAL A 107 -5.13 -6.19 5.45
C VAL A 107 -5.53 -7.52 6.07
N ILE A 108 -6.20 -8.40 5.31
CA ILE A 108 -6.59 -9.72 5.81
C ILE A 108 -5.36 -10.53 6.22
N LEU A 109 -4.32 -10.53 5.39
CA LEU A 109 -3.07 -11.25 5.72
C LEU A 109 -2.38 -10.64 6.94
N GLN A 110 -2.32 -9.31 7.04
CA GLN A 110 -1.77 -8.63 8.21
C GLN A 110 -2.55 -9.00 9.48
N TRP A 111 -3.88 -9.07 9.40
CA TRP A 111 -4.74 -9.48 10.50
C TRP A 111 -4.49 -10.92 10.95
N ILE A 112 -4.44 -11.86 10.00
CA ILE A 112 -4.21 -13.28 10.29
C ILE A 112 -2.86 -13.46 10.99
N LEU A 113 -1.83 -12.75 10.53
CA LEU A 113 -0.50 -12.82 11.12
C LEU A 113 -0.46 -12.22 12.53
N LEU A 114 -1.08 -11.06 12.74
CA LEU A 114 -1.09 -10.38 14.04
C LEU A 114 -1.98 -11.07 15.09
N THR A 115 -3.07 -11.73 14.69
CA THR A 115 -4.08 -12.26 15.62
C THR A 115 -4.19 -13.78 15.64
N GLY A 116 -3.59 -14.47 14.68
CA GLY A 116 -3.65 -15.93 14.54
C GLY A 116 -5.02 -16.49 14.18
N GLY A 117 -6.03 -15.66 13.87
CA GLY A 117 -7.41 -16.11 13.64
C GLY A 117 -8.22 -15.26 12.66
N LEU A 118 -9.23 -15.90 12.04
CA LEU A 118 -10.20 -15.27 11.12
C LEU A 118 -11.50 -14.84 11.81
N VAL A 119 -11.70 -15.23 13.08
CA VAL A 119 -12.97 -15.09 13.79
C VAL A 119 -13.09 -13.67 14.38
N GLY A 120 -14.16 -12.95 14.03
CA GLY A 120 -14.43 -11.56 14.48
C GLY A 120 -14.01 -10.46 13.50
N ALA A 121 -13.43 -10.82 12.35
CA ALA A 121 -12.85 -9.86 11.41
C ALA A 121 -13.87 -9.17 10.47
N THR A 122 -15.16 -9.52 10.48
CA THR A 122 -16.12 -8.99 9.48
C THR A 122 -16.32 -7.49 9.58
N GLU A 123 -16.53 -6.94 10.78
CA GLU A 123 -16.64 -5.50 10.98
C GLU A 123 -15.32 -4.78 10.68
N LEU A 124 -14.20 -5.37 11.10
CA LEU A 124 -12.87 -4.80 10.93
C LEU A 124 -12.44 -4.78 9.46
N VAL A 125 -12.76 -5.84 8.70
CA VAL A 125 -12.59 -5.90 7.25
C VAL A 125 -13.47 -4.86 6.56
N LEU A 126 -14.73 -4.69 6.99
CA LEU A 126 -15.63 -3.67 6.45
C LEU A 126 -15.12 -2.24 6.69
N TRP A 127 -14.69 -1.93 7.92
CA TRP A 127 -14.12 -0.64 8.26
C TRP A 127 -12.80 -0.38 7.54
N SER A 128 -11.94 -1.38 7.44
CA SER A 128 -10.69 -1.29 6.68
C SER A 128 -10.92 -1.14 5.18
N LEU A 129 -11.98 -1.72 4.62
CA LEU A 129 -12.36 -1.57 3.21
C LEU A 129 -12.89 -0.15 2.96
N LEU A 130 -13.77 0.37 3.82
CA LEU A 130 -14.23 1.75 3.78
C LEU A 130 -13.07 2.74 3.91
N LEU A 131 -12.16 2.51 4.86
CA LEU A 131 -10.96 3.31 5.05
C LEU A 131 -10.05 3.25 3.82
N SER A 132 -9.84 2.06 3.25
CA SER A 132 -9.06 1.87 2.02
C SER A 132 -9.66 2.63 0.85
N VAL A 133 -10.99 2.63 0.70
CA VAL A 133 -11.70 3.36 -0.35
C VAL A 133 -11.57 4.86 -0.17
N VAL A 134 -11.74 5.37 1.05
CA VAL A 134 -11.60 6.80 1.36
C VAL A 134 -10.15 7.25 1.15
N ILE A 135 -9.18 6.52 1.69
CA ILE A 135 -7.75 6.83 1.57
C ILE A 135 -7.30 6.73 0.11
N ALA A 136 -7.66 5.67 -0.61
CA ALA A 136 -7.36 5.57 -2.03
C ALA A 136 -8.06 6.68 -2.82
N GLY A 137 -9.30 7.03 -2.48
CA GLY A 137 -10.07 8.12 -3.11
C GLY A 137 -9.41 9.49 -2.95
N LEU A 138 -8.80 9.75 -1.81
CA LEU A 138 -8.08 10.98 -1.52
C LEU A 138 -6.66 11.00 -2.11
N LEU A 139 -5.95 9.87 -2.08
CA LEU A 139 -4.55 9.79 -2.53
C LEU A 139 -4.41 9.57 -4.02
N LEU A 140 -5.29 8.81 -4.67
CA LEU A 140 -5.19 8.54 -6.11
C LEU A 140 -5.14 9.81 -6.96
N PRO A 141 -6.00 10.83 -6.74
CA PRO A 141 -5.93 12.07 -7.49
C PRO A 141 -4.60 12.82 -7.28
N ILE A 142 -4.10 12.84 -6.04
CA ILE A 142 -2.82 13.49 -5.69
C ILE A 142 -1.66 12.75 -6.35
N LEU A 143 -1.65 11.42 -6.24
CA LEU A 143 -0.63 10.56 -6.86
C LEU A 143 -0.69 10.63 -8.38
N ASP A 144 -1.90 10.70 -8.96
CA ASP A 144 -2.10 10.85 -10.40
C ASP A 144 -1.60 12.21 -10.91
N LEU A 145 -1.77 13.29 -10.14
CA LEU A 145 -1.17 14.60 -10.40
C LEU A 145 0.37 14.60 -10.26
N MET A 146 0.93 13.72 -9.41
CA MET A 146 2.38 13.55 -9.28
C MET A 146 2.99 12.60 -10.32
N THR A 147 2.19 11.80 -11.03
CA THR A 147 2.68 10.88 -12.09
C THR A 147 3.61 11.53 -13.13
N PRO A 148 3.34 12.75 -13.64
CA PRO A 148 4.23 13.44 -14.57
C PRO A 148 5.59 13.78 -13.94
N LEU A 149 5.61 14.13 -12.65
CA LEU A 149 6.84 14.44 -11.90
C LEU A 149 7.67 13.18 -11.63
N LEU A 150 7.03 12.03 -11.41
CA LEU A 150 7.73 10.75 -11.31
C LEU A 150 8.19 10.23 -12.69
N ARG A 151 7.47 10.57 -13.77
CA ARG A 151 7.87 10.28 -15.15
C ARG A 151 8.97 11.21 -15.67
N SER A 152 9.03 12.48 -15.26
CA SER A 152 10.08 13.42 -15.68
C SER A 152 11.43 13.15 -15.00
N ALA A 153 11.46 12.36 -13.93
CA ALA A 153 12.66 11.71 -13.43
C ALA A 153 13.18 10.60 -14.37
N ARG A 154 12.48 10.31 -15.49
CA ARG A 154 13.07 9.63 -16.65
C ARG A 154 13.87 10.66 -17.45
N TYR A 155 15.18 10.67 -17.24
CA TYR A 155 16.13 11.09 -18.27
C TYR A 155 16.90 9.85 -18.76
N PRO A 156 17.44 9.95 -19.99
CA PRO A 156 17.06 9.18 -21.16
C PRO A 156 17.77 7.81 -21.22
N LEU A 157 17.44 7.05 -22.26
CA LEU A 157 18.12 5.80 -22.65
C LEU A 157 19.65 5.86 -22.48
#